data_AF-A0A7H0H789-F1
#
_entry.id   AF-A0A7H0H789-F1
#
_cell.length_a   1.000
_cell.length_b   1.000
_cell.length_c   1.000
_cell.angle_alpha   90.00
_cell.angle_beta   90.00
_cell.angle_gamma   90.00
#
_symmetry.space_group_name_H-M   'P 1'
#
loop_
_entity.id
_entity.type
_entity.pdbx_description
1 polymer ?
#
loop_
_entity_poly.entity_id
_entity_poly.type
_entity_poly.pdbx_seq_one_letter_code
_entity_poly.pdbx_strand_id
1 'polypeptide(L)'
;MSRVVVVGGGLAGTLAALRLLQAGHRVQLRESAAGLGGMIAPLGLADTLVDAGAEAYAVRGGVGRALCDELGLEVAGPAGAAHIWRPSGAYRMADGVVGIPATLADPALDALSRAGRATVAQEPGLGADVGVDASTVGALVRARLGEEALATLVEPVTRGCTPPQRTSFRWRVSRPACYRRCGSVGRCWRRWRPPAPPAPPSNSPSAACSGWSRSWSGACAGRAATCGVARVSRRSPATPPERC
;
A
#
# COMPACT_ATOMS: atom_id res chain seq x y z
N MET A 1 25.41 -19.61 -19.64
CA MET A 1 25.54 -19.55 -18.18
C MET A 1 26.51 -18.42 -17.80
N SER A 2 26.03 -17.36 -17.17
CA SER A 2 26.81 -16.14 -16.89
C SER A 2 27.07 -15.97 -15.39
N ARG A 3 28.17 -15.30 -15.03
CA ARG A 3 28.41 -14.83 -13.66
C ARG A 3 27.82 -13.43 -13.50
N VAL A 4 26.97 -13.23 -12.50
CA VAL A 4 26.27 -11.97 -12.25
C VAL A 4 26.54 -11.52 -10.82
N VAL A 5 26.81 -10.23 -10.64
CA VAL A 5 26.91 -9.60 -9.32
C VAL A 5 25.67 -8.73 -9.11
N VAL A 6 24.96 -8.96 -8.01
CA VAL A 6 23.83 -8.14 -7.56
C VAL A 6 24.31 -7.30 -6.37
N VAL A 7 24.08 -6.00 -6.41
CA VAL A 7 24.48 -5.06 -5.35
C VAL A 7 23.21 -4.57 -4.64
N GLY A 8 23.19 -4.72 -3.32
CA GLY A 8 22.04 -4.44 -2.46
C GLY A 8 21.23 -5.70 -2.13
N GLY A 9 21.14 -6.03 -0.85
CA GLY A 9 20.41 -7.15 -0.25
C GLY A 9 19.00 -6.80 0.25
N GLY A 10 18.40 -5.73 -0.28
CA GLY A 10 16.99 -5.40 -0.06
C GLY A 10 16.02 -6.31 -0.85
N LEU A 11 14.71 -6.05 -0.72
CA LEU A 11 13.64 -6.79 -1.42
C LEU A 11 13.92 -7.00 -2.91
N ALA A 12 14.25 -5.93 -3.64
CA ALA A 12 14.49 -5.98 -5.08
C ALA A 12 15.74 -6.80 -5.44
N GLY A 13 16.85 -6.60 -4.73
CA GLY A 13 18.11 -7.29 -5.02
C GLY A 13 18.07 -8.78 -4.65
N THR A 14 17.44 -9.12 -3.52
CA THR A 14 17.23 -10.53 -3.13
C THR A 14 16.31 -11.26 -4.10
N LEU A 15 15.22 -10.62 -4.55
CA LEU A 15 14.35 -11.20 -5.58
C LEU A 15 15.07 -11.34 -6.92
N ALA A 16 15.82 -10.33 -7.36
CA ALA A 16 16.61 -10.39 -8.60
C ALA A 16 17.64 -11.52 -8.56
N ALA A 17 18.36 -11.66 -7.44
CA ALA A 17 19.30 -12.77 -7.25
C ALA A 17 18.60 -14.13 -7.33
N LEU A 18 17.43 -14.28 -6.69
CA LEU A 18 16.64 -15.51 -6.75
C LEU A 18 16.23 -15.86 -8.19
N ARG A 19 15.73 -14.88 -8.96
CA ARG A 19 15.34 -15.09 -10.37
C ARG A 19 16.51 -15.48 -11.25
N LEU A 20 17.66 -14.84 -11.08
CA LEU A 20 18.88 -15.16 -11.83
C LEU A 20 19.39 -16.56 -11.50
N LEU A 21 19.28 -16.99 -10.24
CA LEU A 21 19.62 -18.36 -9.83
C LEU A 21 18.67 -19.39 -10.46
N GLN A 22 17.37 -19.13 -10.43
CA GLN A 22 16.36 -19.99 -11.08
C GLN A 22 16.59 -20.12 -12.59
N ALA A 23 17.11 -19.07 -13.24
CA ALA A 23 17.51 -19.08 -14.64
C ALA A 23 18.88 -19.75 -14.91
N GLY A 24 19.52 -20.34 -13.90
CA GLY A 24 20.77 -21.09 -14.05
C GLY A 24 22.03 -20.22 -14.14
N HIS A 25 21.98 -18.95 -13.73
CA HIS A 25 23.17 -18.11 -13.63
C HIS A 25 23.93 -18.36 -12.32
N ARG A 26 25.22 -18.04 -12.32
CA ARG A 26 26.02 -17.99 -11.08
C ARG A 26 25.94 -16.59 -10.50
N VAL A 27 25.35 -16.43 -9.32
CA VAL A 27 25.08 -15.10 -8.74
C VAL A 27 25.96 -14.84 -7.52
N GLN A 28 26.42 -13.60 -7.36
CA GLN A 28 27.00 -13.09 -6.12
C GLN A 28 26.19 -11.88 -5.65
N LEU A 29 25.62 -11.95 -4.44
CA LEU A 29 24.94 -10.83 -3.80
C LEU A 29 25.90 -10.07 -2.87
N ARG A 30 25.98 -8.75 -3.00
CA ARG A 30 26.81 -7.86 -2.16
C ARG A 30 25.91 -6.91 -1.40
N GLU A 31 25.89 -7.02 -0.08
CA GLU A 31 25.19 -6.10 0.83
C GLU A 31 26.23 -5.39 1.70
N SER A 32 26.02 -4.10 1.92
CA SER A 32 26.80 -3.22 2.78
C SER A 32 26.47 -3.39 4.28
N ALA A 33 25.20 -3.65 4.60
CA ALA A 33 24.67 -3.82 5.94
C ALA A 33 25.02 -5.20 6.52
N ALA A 34 24.79 -5.34 7.84
CA ALA A 34 25.04 -6.58 8.56
C ALA A 34 24.08 -7.73 8.18
N GLY A 35 22.93 -7.41 7.59
CA GLY A 35 21.90 -8.38 7.22
C GLY A 35 21.16 -7.99 5.94
N LEU A 36 20.39 -8.94 5.43
CA LEU A 36 19.49 -8.75 4.29
C LEU A 36 18.20 -8.05 4.72
N GLY A 37 17.42 -7.58 3.76
CA GLY A 37 16.11 -6.95 3.96
C GLY A 37 16.10 -5.48 3.55
N GLY A 38 17.22 -4.76 3.68
CA GLY A 38 17.28 -3.34 3.33
C GLY A 38 16.19 -2.54 4.05
N MET A 39 15.37 -1.80 3.31
CA MET A 39 14.25 -1.00 3.87
C MET A 39 13.14 -1.82 4.54
N ILE A 40 13.13 -3.15 4.42
CA ILE A 40 12.18 -4.04 5.12
C ILE A 40 12.85 -4.89 6.20
N ALA A 41 14.10 -4.58 6.56
CA ALA A 41 14.79 -5.29 7.63
C ALA A 41 14.05 -5.06 8.96
N PRO A 42 13.93 -6.10 9.81
CA PRO A 42 13.36 -5.93 11.14
C PRO A 42 14.30 -5.10 12.01
N LEU A 43 13.73 -4.38 12.97
CA LEU A 43 14.46 -3.68 14.02
C LEU A 43 14.13 -4.32 15.37
N GLY A 44 15.16 -4.60 16.16
CA GLY A 44 14.99 -4.99 17.56
C GLY A 44 14.67 -3.76 18.41
N LEU A 45 13.56 -3.80 19.13
CA LEU A 45 13.15 -2.81 20.12
C LEU A 45 12.93 -3.56 21.45
N ALA A 46 13.89 -3.45 22.36
CA ALA A 46 13.98 -4.28 23.56
C ALA A 46 13.94 -5.79 23.22
N ASP A 47 12.99 -6.52 23.77
CA ASP A 47 12.74 -7.95 23.54
C ASP A 47 11.83 -8.23 22.32
N THR A 48 11.39 -7.18 21.62
CA THR A 48 10.45 -7.27 20.51
C THR A 48 11.13 -6.96 19.18
N LEU A 49 10.79 -7.70 18.14
CA LEU A 49 11.20 -7.40 16.76
C LEU A 49 10.04 -6.72 16.02
N VAL A 50 10.28 -5.50 15.54
CA VAL A 50 9.30 -4.67 14.83
C VAL A 50 9.69 -4.49 13.37
N ASP A 51 8.70 -4.35 12.50
CA ASP A 51 8.91 -3.94 11.11
C ASP A 51 9.21 -2.43 11.09
N ALA A 52 10.43 -2.04 10.72
CA ALA A 52 10.88 -0.64 10.79
C ALA A 52 10.66 0.16 9.51
N GLY A 53 10.15 -0.48 8.45
CA GLY A 53 9.93 0.14 7.15
C GLY A 53 8.60 -0.30 6.54
N ALA A 54 8.63 -0.91 5.35
CA ALA A 54 7.38 -1.36 4.74
C ALA A 54 6.77 -2.52 5.55
N GLU A 55 5.63 -2.24 6.18
CA GLU A 55 4.89 -3.17 7.06
C GLU A 55 3.71 -3.87 6.34
N ALA A 56 3.22 -3.28 5.24
CA ALA A 56 2.08 -3.79 4.47
C ALA A 56 2.24 -3.50 2.95
N TYR A 57 1.68 -4.39 2.11
CA TYR A 57 1.62 -4.23 0.67
C TYR A 57 0.17 -4.13 0.20
N ALA A 58 -0.03 -3.45 -0.93
CA ALA A 58 -1.35 -3.37 -1.55
C ALA A 58 -1.77 -4.76 -2.07
N VAL A 59 -2.95 -5.22 -1.66
CA VAL A 59 -3.52 -6.49 -2.15
C VAL A 59 -3.97 -6.36 -3.62
N ARG A 60 -4.30 -5.14 -4.03
CA ARG A 60 -4.77 -4.83 -5.38
C ARG A 60 -3.70 -5.18 -6.42
N GLY A 61 -4.11 -5.88 -7.47
CA GLY A 61 -3.23 -6.32 -8.56
C GLY A 61 -2.56 -7.68 -8.32
N GLY A 62 -2.69 -8.26 -7.12
CA GLY A 62 -2.32 -9.66 -6.86
C GLY A 62 -0.82 -9.98 -6.82
N VAL A 63 0.05 -9.07 -7.24
CA VAL A 63 1.50 -9.29 -7.34
C VAL A 63 2.13 -9.71 -6.00
N GLY A 64 1.79 -9.02 -4.91
CA GLY A 64 2.33 -9.34 -3.59
C GLY A 64 1.86 -10.71 -3.07
N ARG A 65 0.59 -11.06 -3.33
CA ARG A 65 0.04 -12.37 -2.95
C ARG A 65 0.70 -13.50 -3.72
N ALA A 66 0.80 -13.37 -5.05
CA ALA A 66 1.48 -14.37 -5.87
C ALA A 66 2.93 -14.61 -5.43
N LEU A 67 3.61 -13.55 -4.99
CA LEU A 67 4.97 -13.65 -4.46
C LEU A 67 5.02 -14.32 -3.07
N CYS A 68 4.11 -13.98 -2.14
CA CYS A 68 4.03 -14.70 -0.86
C CYS A 68 3.68 -16.19 -1.11
N ASP A 69 2.77 -16.51 -2.03
CA ASP A 69 2.41 -17.90 -2.39
C ASP A 69 3.62 -18.67 -2.95
N GLU A 70 4.36 -18.07 -3.91
CA GLU A 70 5.57 -18.67 -4.47
C GLU A 70 6.64 -18.95 -3.40
N LEU A 71 6.78 -18.04 -2.45
CA LEU A 71 7.78 -18.13 -1.39
C LEU A 71 7.29 -18.94 -0.18
N GLY A 72 6.05 -19.43 -0.18
CA GLY A 72 5.44 -20.16 0.93
C GLY A 72 5.25 -19.31 2.18
N LEU A 73 5.03 -18.00 2.01
CA LEU A 73 4.85 -17.04 3.10
C LEU A 73 3.37 -16.92 3.46
N GLU A 74 3.08 -16.95 4.76
CA GLU A 74 1.73 -16.75 5.27
C GLU A 74 1.32 -15.27 5.16
N VAL A 75 0.16 -15.02 4.56
CA VAL A 75 -0.42 -13.68 4.43
C VAL A 75 -1.40 -13.41 5.56
N ALA A 76 -1.20 -12.32 6.30
CA ALA A 76 -2.08 -11.84 7.35
C ALA A 76 -2.78 -10.52 6.96
N GLY A 77 -4.06 -10.41 7.27
CA GLY A 77 -4.78 -9.13 7.20
C GLY A 77 -4.44 -8.23 8.40
N PRO A 78 -4.61 -6.90 8.28
CA PRO A 78 -4.48 -6.02 9.42
C PRO A 78 -5.53 -6.36 10.48
N ALA A 79 -5.15 -6.24 11.76
CA ALA A 79 -6.06 -6.37 12.89
C ALA A 79 -6.84 -5.06 13.11
N GLY A 80 -8.12 -5.18 13.44
CA GLY A 80 -9.01 -4.03 13.61
C GLY A 80 -9.29 -3.32 12.28
N ALA A 81 -9.51 -2.01 12.33
CA ALA A 81 -9.76 -1.27 11.10
C ALA A 81 -9.27 0.17 11.16
N ALA A 82 -9.09 0.76 9.98
CA ALA A 82 -8.43 2.04 9.81
C ALA A 82 -9.26 3.19 10.40
N HIS A 83 -8.55 4.15 11.01
CA HIS A 83 -9.12 5.37 11.56
C HIS A 83 -8.38 6.59 11.01
N ILE A 84 -9.11 7.69 10.88
CA ILE A 84 -8.58 9.02 10.61
C ILE A 84 -8.54 9.75 11.94
N TRP A 85 -7.35 10.17 12.36
CA TRP A 85 -7.18 10.99 13.56
C TRP A 85 -7.26 12.48 13.21
N ARG A 86 -7.97 13.24 14.05
CA ARG A 86 -8.06 14.70 14.03
C ARG A 86 -7.98 15.22 15.47
N PRO A 87 -7.72 16.53 15.68
CA PRO A 87 -7.77 17.12 17.03
C PRO A 87 -9.12 16.91 17.74
N SER A 88 -10.22 16.75 17.00
CA SER A 88 -11.56 16.50 17.55
C SER A 88 -11.84 15.02 17.90
N GLY A 89 -10.94 14.09 17.55
CA GLY A 89 -11.10 12.66 17.81
C GLY A 89 -10.62 11.76 16.68
N ALA A 90 -10.74 10.46 16.91
CA ALA A 90 -10.49 9.43 15.90
C ALA A 90 -11.81 8.92 15.31
N TYR A 91 -11.88 8.88 13.99
CA TYR A 91 -13.08 8.47 13.26
C TYR A 91 -12.77 7.29 12.34
N ARG A 92 -13.77 6.47 12.06
CA ARG A 92 -13.63 5.36 11.11
C ARG A 92 -13.26 5.91 9.73
N MET A 93 -12.30 5.28 9.07
CA MET A 93 -12.08 5.55 7.65
C MET A 93 -13.27 4.99 6.86
N ALA A 94 -13.69 5.71 5.81
CA ALA A 94 -14.80 5.28 4.97
C ALA A 94 -14.53 3.93 4.31
N ASP A 95 -15.56 3.08 4.24
CA ASP A 95 -15.48 1.73 3.67
C ASP A 95 -15.38 1.73 2.13
N GLY A 96 -15.67 2.86 1.51
CA GLY A 96 -15.55 3.02 0.06
C GLY A 96 -14.12 3.34 -0.40
N VAL A 97 -14.00 3.84 -1.62
CA VAL A 97 -12.70 3.98 -2.28
C VAL A 97 -12.07 5.32 -1.91
N VAL A 98 -10.78 5.30 -1.56
CA VAL A 98 -9.96 6.50 -1.25
C VAL A 98 -10.60 7.45 -0.23
N GLY A 99 -11.27 6.92 0.79
CA GLY A 99 -11.93 7.71 1.83
C GLY A 99 -13.33 8.23 1.46
N ILE A 100 -13.86 7.85 0.29
CA ILE A 100 -15.23 8.21 -0.11
C ILE A 100 -16.22 7.20 0.49
N PRO A 101 -17.25 7.65 1.23
CA PRO A 101 -18.29 6.76 1.79
C PRO A 101 -18.99 5.93 0.71
N ALA A 102 -19.15 4.63 0.99
CA ALA A 102 -19.87 3.74 0.07
C ALA A 102 -21.39 3.90 0.20
N THR A 103 -21.89 4.28 1.38
CA THR A 103 -23.31 4.44 1.69
C THR A 103 -23.55 5.61 2.63
N LEU A 104 -24.81 6.04 2.78
CA LEU A 104 -25.20 7.04 3.79
C LEU A 104 -25.25 6.48 5.22
N ALA A 105 -25.10 5.16 5.39
CA ALA A 105 -24.98 4.50 6.69
C ALA A 105 -23.51 4.25 7.08
N ASP A 106 -22.55 4.77 6.31
CA ASP A 106 -21.12 4.58 6.57
C ASP A 106 -20.73 5.31 7.87
N PRO A 107 -20.15 4.61 8.87
CA PRO A 107 -19.74 5.22 10.13
C PRO A 107 -18.72 6.35 9.98
N ALA A 108 -18.00 6.43 8.86
CA ALA A 108 -17.07 7.53 8.61
C ALA A 108 -17.78 8.90 8.55
N LEU A 109 -19.09 8.92 8.27
CA LEU A 109 -19.88 10.15 8.31
C LEU A 109 -19.95 10.76 9.71
N ASP A 110 -19.59 10.01 10.76
CA ASP A 110 -19.47 10.53 12.12
C ASP A 110 -18.41 11.62 12.26
N ALA A 111 -17.44 11.67 11.34
CA ALA A 111 -16.42 12.71 11.30
C ALA A 111 -16.94 14.07 10.80
N LEU A 112 -18.13 14.11 10.21
CA LEU A 112 -18.72 15.31 9.62
C LEU A 112 -19.70 16.00 10.57
N SER A 113 -19.76 17.33 10.44
CA SER A 113 -20.79 18.18 11.02
C SER A 113 -22.18 17.80 10.52
N ARG A 114 -23.23 18.23 11.23
CA ARG A 114 -24.62 18.04 10.79
C ARG A 114 -24.86 18.60 9.39
N ALA A 115 -24.24 19.74 9.06
CA ALA A 115 -24.34 20.36 7.74
C ALA A 115 -23.61 19.52 6.67
N GLY A 116 -22.39 19.05 6.95
CA GLY A 116 -21.64 18.19 6.06
C GLY A 116 -22.37 16.88 5.76
N ARG A 117 -22.98 16.25 6.78
CA ARG A 117 -23.82 15.05 6.57
C ARG A 117 -25.05 15.34 5.72
N ALA A 118 -25.70 16.49 5.92
CA ALA A 118 -26.84 16.89 5.10
C ALA A 118 -26.44 17.10 3.62
N THR A 119 -25.27 17.67 3.36
CA THR A 119 -24.71 17.79 2.00
C THR A 119 -24.46 16.42 1.37
N VAL A 120 -23.80 15.50 2.09
CA VAL A 120 -23.56 14.14 1.60
C VAL A 120 -24.87 13.39 1.32
N ALA A 121 -25.90 13.59 2.16
CA ALA A 121 -27.21 12.96 1.99
C ALA A 121 -27.96 13.40 0.72
N GLN A 122 -27.65 14.57 0.16
CA GLN A 122 -28.24 15.06 -1.09
C GLN A 122 -27.57 14.46 -2.35
N GLU A 123 -26.35 13.93 -2.24
CA GLU A 123 -25.57 13.42 -3.37
C GLU A 123 -26.33 12.41 -4.26
N PRO A 124 -27.10 11.45 -3.72
CA PRO A 124 -27.79 10.47 -4.55
C PRO A 124 -28.84 11.06 -5.49
N GLY A 125 -29.32 12.27 -5.20
CA GLY A 125 -30.31 13.03 -5.98
C GLY A 125 -29.72 14.11 -6.88
N LEU A 126 -28.39 14.34 -6.82
CA LEU A 126 -27.72 15.27 -7.74
C LEU A 126 -27.76 14.74 -9.18
N GLY A 127 -27.89 15.66 -10.14
CA GLY A 127 -27.82 15.35 -11.56
C GLY A 127 -26.51 14.65 -11.95
N ALA A 128 -26.56 13.82 -13.00
CA ALA A 128 -25.42 13.06 -13.51
C ALA A 128 -24.37 13.94 -14.22
N ASP A 129 -24.67 15.21 -14.42
CA ASP A 129 -23.78 16.27 -14.94
C ASP A 129 -22.88 16.85 -13.83
N VAL A 130 -23.30 16.81 -12.57
CA VAL A 130 -22.52 17.37 -11.46
C VAL A 130 -21.19 16.63 -11.33
N GLY A 131 -20.09 17.35 -11.49
CA GLY A 131 -18.73 16.80 -11.43
C GLY A 131 -18.31 15.97 -12.64
N VAL A 132 -19.07 16.00 -13.75
CA VAL A 132 -18.74 15.23 -14.97
C VAL A 132 -17.40 15.64 -15.59
N ASP A 133 -17.05 16.92 -15.51
CA ASP A 133 -15.81 17.48 -16.05
C ASP A 133 -14.65 17.46 -15.04
N ALA A 134 -14.86 16.88 -13.85
CA ALA A 134 -13.83 16.78 -12.83
C ALA A 134 -12.67 15.89 -13.32
N SER A 135 -11.49 16.49 -13.44
CA SER A 135 -10.25 15.80 -13.88
C SER A 135 -9.46 15.15 -12.74
N THR A 136 -9.90 15.35 -11.49
CA THR A 136 -9.29 14.80 -10.28
C THR A 136 -10.35 14.26 -9.33
N VAL A 137 -9.97 13.32 -8.46
CA VAL A 137 -10.85 12.81 -7.40
C VAL A 137 -11.28 13.93 -6.46
N GLY A 138 -10.35 14.83 -6.10
CA GLY A 138 -10.66 15.96 -5.23
C GLY A 138 -11.72 16.89 -5.82
N ALA A 139 -11.64 17.22 -7.11
CA ALA A 139 -12.64 18.03 -7.79
C ALA A 139 -14.02 17.35 -7.83
N LEU A 140 -14.05 16.02 -8.08
CA LEU A 140 -15.30 15.25 -8.09
C LEU A 140 -15.95 15.21 -6.70
N VAL A 141 -15.16 14.91 -5.67
CA VAL A 141 -15.64 14.84 -4.28
C VAL A 141 -16.14 16.20 -3.83
N ARG A 142 -15.40 17.29 -4.10
CA ARG A 142 -15.84 18.66 -3.81
C ARG A 142 -17.18 18.97 -4.46
N ALA A 143 -17.33 18.65 -5.75
CA ALA A 143 -18.55 18.96 -6.50
C ALA A 143 -19.79 18.20 -5.99
N ARG A 144 -19.61 16.97 -5.46
CA ARG A 144 -20.75 16.09 -5.14
C ARG A 144 -20.99 15.86 -3.65
N LEU A 145 -19.95 15.92 -2.83
CA LEU A 145 -19.99 15.67 -1.39
C LEU A 145 -19.62 16.91 -0.58
N GLY A 146 -19.13 17.98 -1.23
CA GLY A 146 -18.76 19.24 -0.60
C GLY A 146 -17.34 19.28 -0.05
N GLU A 147 -16.90 20.48 0.36
CA GLU A 147 -15.54 20.73 0.85
C GLU A 147 -15.25 19.99 2.15
N GLU A 148 -16.22 19.90 3.05
CA GLU A 148 -16.02 19.26 4.36
C GLU A 148 -15.72 17.76 4.23
N ALA A 149 -16.48 17.06 3.37
CA ALA A 149 -16.25 15.64 3.09
C ALA A 149 -14.90 15.41 2.39
N LEU A 150 -14.51 16.30 1.47
CA LEU A 150 -13.18 16.26 0.85
C LEU A 150 -12.08 16.38 1.91
N ALA A 151 -12.07 17.47 2.68
CA ALA A 151 -11.03 17.77 3.65
C ALA A 151 -10.97 16.77 4.80
N THR A 152 -12.12 16.24 5.22
CA THR A 152 -12.22 15.37 6.40
C THR A 152 -12.05 13.89 6.09
N LEU A 153 -12.60 13.40 4.98
CA LEU A 153 -12.65 11.96 4.69
C LEU A 153 -11.63 11.53 3.62
N VAL A 154 -11.38 12.37 2.61
CA VAL A 154 -10.63 11.98 1.41
C VAL A 154 -9.19 12.50 1.41
N GLU A 155 -8.97 13.75 1.79
CA GLU A 155 -7.62 14.33 1.85
C GLU A 155 -6.68 13.56 2.80
N PRO A 156 -7.09 13.14 4.02
CA PRO A 156 -6.20 12.40 4.91
C PRO A 156 -5.76 11.05 4.32
N VAL A 157 -6.64 10.39 3.55
CA VAL A 157 -6.35 9.10 2.91
C VAL A 157 -5.44 9.27 1.70
N THR A 158 -5.61 10.35 0.93
CA THR A 158 -4.86 10.60 -0.30
C THR A 158 -3.50 11.27 -0.07
N ARG A 159 -3.26 11.85 1.11
CA ARG A 159 -1.99 12.49 1.51
C ARG A 159 -1.03 11.57 2.30
N GLY A 160 -1.22 10.24 2.30
CA GLY A 160 -0.41 9.27 3.08
C GLY A 160 1.11 9.32 2.87
N CYS A 161 1.87 8.39 3.49
CA CYS A 161 3.33 8.31 3.76
C CYS A 161 4.42 8.83 2.78
N THR A 162 4.13 9.50 1.67
CA THR A 162 5.10 10.14 0.76
C THR A 162 4.75 11.63 0.60
N PRO A 163 5.73 12.53 0.32
CA PRO A 163 5.58 13.97 0.53
C PRO A 163 4.40 14.61 -0.23
N PRO A 164 3.94 15.78 0.24
CA PRO A 164 2.57 16.24 0.06
C PRO A 164 2.38 16.83 -1.33
N GLN A 165 1.84 16.06 -2.27
CA GLN A 165 1.19 16.59 -3.50
C GLN A 165 0.47 15.47 -4.25
N ARG A 166 -0.63 14.95 -3.70
CA ARG A 166 -1.46 13.92 -4.39
C ARG A 166 -2.98 14.11 -4.29
N THR A 167 -3.48 15.28 -3.91
CA THR A 167 -4.88 15.64 -4.29
C THR A 167 -5.01 15.85 -5.81
N SER A 168 -3.88 16.02 -6.50
CA SER A 168 -3.72 16.06 -7.96
C SER A 168 -3.69 14.68 -8.62
N PHE A 169 -4.20 13.62 -7.97
CA PHE A 169 -4.36 12.32 -8.63
C PHE A 169 -5.21 12.52 -9.88
N ARG A 170 -4.54 12.48 -11.05
CA ARG A 170 -5.19 12.60 -12.35
C ARG A 170 -6.05 11.36 -12.50
N TRP A 171 -7.31 11.52 -12.17
CA TRP A 171 -8.31 10.53 -12.42
C TRP A 171 -8.60 10.64 -13.91
N ARG A 172 -7.91 9.84 -14.74
CA ARG A 172 -8.61 9.32 -15.91
C ARG A 172 -9.72 8.48 -15.29
N VAL A 173 -10.89 9.10 -15.09
CA VAL A 173 -12.13 8.39 -14.88
C VAL A 173 -12.06 7.24 -15.87
N SER A 174 -11.91 6.03 -15.37
CA SER A 174 -12.16 4.83 -16.14
C SER A 174 -13.64 4.85 -16.46
N ARG A 175 -13.95 5.64 -17.48
CA ARG A 175 -15.21 5.95 -18.16
C ARG A 175 -16.21 6.81 -17.35
N PRO A 176 -16.48 8.06 -17.78
CA PRO A 176 -17.72 8.80 -17.48
C PRO A 176 -19.01 7.99 -17.68
N ALA A 177 -18.93 6.86 -18.39
CA ALA A 177 -20.01 5.89 -18.56
C ALA A 177 -20.45 5.20 -17.26
N CYS A 178 -19.55 4.94 -16.29
CA CYS A 178 -19.97 4.34 -15.01
C CYS A 178 -20.87 5.31 -14.24
N TYR A 179 -20.46 6.58 -14.24
CA TYR A 179 -21.17 7.66 -13.57
C TYR A 179 -22.50 8.01 -14.26
N ARG A 180 -22.51 8.17 -15.59
CA ARG A 180 -23.75 8.31 -16.38
C ARG A 180 -24.75 7.18 -16.14
N ARG A 181 -24.27 5.97 -15.82
CA ARG A 181 -25.12 4.79 -15.61
C ARG A 181 -25.59 4.60 -14.16
N CYS A 182 -24.90 5.18 -13.17
CA CYS A 182 -25.23 4.96 -11.76
C CYS A 182 -25.70 6.23 -11.02
N GLY A 183 -25.46 7.43 -11.56
CA GLY A 183 -25.94 8.73 -11.03
C GLY A 183 -25.44 9.12 -9.63
N SER A 184 -24.70 8.24 -8.94
CA SER A 184 -24.13 8.45 -7.61
C SER A 184 -22.76 7.80 -7.52
N VAL A 185 -21.85 8.49 -6.83
CA VAL A 185 -20.50 8.04 -6.55
C VAL A 185 -20.56 6.76 -5.71
N GLY A 186 -21.32 6.73 -4.63
CA GLY A 186 -21.49 5.52 -3.79
C GLY A 186 -22.04 4.31 -4.57
N ARG A 187 -22.99 4.53 -5.49
CA ARG A 187 -23.54 3.46 -6.36
C ARG A 187 -22.53 2.94 -7.37
N CYS A 188 -21.79 3.82 -8.04
CA CYS A 188 -20.68 3.46 -8.93
C CYS A 188 -19.68 2.54 -8.21
N TRP A 189 -19.32 2.90 -6.98
CA TRP A 189 -18.30 2.17 -6.22
C TRP A 189 -18.76 0.80 -5.78
N ARG A 190 -20.01 0.64 -5.33
CA ARG A 190 -20.57 -0.68 -5.00
C ARG A 190 -20.48 -1.66 -6.17
N ARG A 191 -20.71 -1.15 -7.39
CA ARG A 191 -20.69 -1.95 -8.61
C ARG A 191 -19.28 -2.25 -9.14
N TRP A 192 -18.31 -1.42 -8.77
CA TRP A 192 -16.91 -1.59 -9.14
C TRP A 192 -16.11 -2.42 -8.14
N ARG A 193 -16.64 -2.69 -6.95
CA ARG A 193 -15.98 -3.49 -5.93
C ARG A 193 -15.91 -4.95 -6.44
N PRO A 194 -14.72 -5.48 -6.81
CA PRO A 194 -14.61 -6.91 -7.08
C PRO A 194 -14.95 -7.68 -5.79
N PRO A 195 -15.49 -8.90 -5.88
CA PRO A 195 -15.69 -9.73 -4.71
C PRO A 195 -14.35 -9.86 -3.97
N ALA A 196 -14.38 -9.65 -2.65
CA ALA A 196 -13.20 -9.83 -1.84
C ALA A 196 -12.74 -11.30 -1.96
N PRO A 197 -11.46 -11.59 -2.25
CA PRO A 197 -10.96 -12.94 -2.05
C PRO A 197 -11.15 -13.33 -0.59
N PRO A 198 -11.32 -14.64 -0.27
CA PRO A 198 -11.44 -15.08 1.11
C PRO A 198 -10.14 -14.75 1.86
N ALA A 199 -10.19 -13.67 2.65
CA ALA A 199 -9.15 -13.21 3.55
C ALA A 199 -9.85 -12.53 4.75
N PRO A 200 -9.22 -12.49 5.95
CA PRO A 200 -9.89 -12.20 7.22
C PRO A 200 -10.49 -10.78 7.28
N PRO A 201 -11.36 -10.47 8.25
CA PRO A 201 -12.44 -9.49 8.13
C PRO A 201 -11.96 -8.04 8.25
N SER A 202 -11.21 -7.53 7.28
CA SER A 202 -10.92 -6.10 7.18
C SER A 202 -11.03 -5.60 5.73
N ASN A 203 -11.75 -4.49 5.55
CA ASN A 203 -11.92 -3.77 4.27
C ASN A 203 -10.64 -3.00 3.86
N SER A 204 -9.48 -3.37 4.40
CA SER A 204 -8.23 -2.65 4.21
C SER A 204 -7.64 -2.93 2.81
N PRO A 205 -7.16 -1.92 2.08
CA PRO A 205 -6.52 -2.11 0.77
C PRO A 205 -5.12 -2.76 0.87
N SER A 206 -4.66 -3.03 2.09
CA SER A 206 -3.32 -3.50 2.42
C SER A 206 -3.38 -4.81 3.19
N ALA A 207 -2.44 -5.71 2.92
CA ALA A 207 -2.16 -6.91 3.71
C ALA A 207 -0.70 -6.92 4.12
N ALA A 208 -0.37 -7.66 5.16
CA ALA A 208 1.00 -7.96 5.55
C ALA A 208 1.25 -9.47 5.36
N CYS A 209 2.49 -9.91 5.28
CA CYS A 209 2.80 -11.33 5.55
C CYS A 209 3.17 -11.41 7.05
N SER A 210 2.74 -12.46 7.77
CA SER A 210 2.96 -12.55 9.22
C SER A 210 4.47 -12.52 9.51
N GLY A 211 4.92 -11.54 10.30
CA GLY A 211 6.34 -11.29 10.52
C GLY A 211 7.13 -11.10 9.21
N TRP A 212 6.59 -10.33 8.25
CA TRP A 212 7.13 -10.13 6.90
C TRP A 212 8.65 -10.01 6.87
N SER A 213 9.22 -9.09 7.65
CA SER A 213 10.68 -8.88 7.69
C SER A 213 11.47 -10.14 8.07
N ARG A 214 10.95 -10.95 9.01
CA ARG A 214 11.52 -12.25 9.43
C ARG A 214 11.32 -13.32 8.38
N SER A 215 10.11 -13.45 7.84
CA SER A 215 9.75 -14.52 6.92
C SER A 215 10.38 -14.32 5.54
N TRP A 216 10.51 -13.07 5.08
CA TRP A 216 11.25 -12.71 3.87
C TRP A 216 12.74 -12.93 4.02
N SER A 217 13.36 -12.37 5.07
CA SER A 217 14.80 -12.53 5.30
C SER A 217 15.17 -13.99 5.50
N GLY A 218 14.34 -14.76 6.21
CA GLY A 218 14.49 -16.20 6.39
C GLY A 218 14.34 -16.99 5.09
N ALA A 219 13.28 -16.75 4.31
CA ALA A 219 13.03 -17.45 3.05
C ALA A 219 14.12 -17.16 2.01
N CYS A 220 14.57 -15.91 1.90
CA CYS A 220 15.65 -15.53 0.99
C CYS A 220 17.01 -16.05 1.46
N ALA A 221 17.33 -15.98 2.76
CA ALA A 221 18.59 -16.50 3.29
C ALA A 221 18.67 -18.03 3.16
N GLY A 222 17.58 -18.75 3.46
CA GLY A 222 17.52 -20.20 3.31
C GLY A 222 17.72 -20.66 1.86
N ARG A 223 17.06 -20.00 0.90
CA ARG A 223 17.19 -20.33 -0.53
C ARG A 223 18.55 -19.90 -1.11
N ALA A 224 19.12 -18.79 -0.63
CA ALA A 224 20.47 -18.36 -1.01
C ALA A 224 21.54 -19.35 -0.52
N ALA A 225 21.38 -19.86 0.71
CA ALA A 225 22.27 -20.87 1.28
C ALA A 225 22.25 -22.19 0.50
N THR A 226 21.08 -22.67 0.08
CA THR A 226 20.95 -23.90 -0.74
C THR A 226 21.57 -23.77 -2.14
N CYS A 227 21.69 -22.55 -2.67
CA CYS A 227 22.25 -22.32 -4.01
C CYS A 227 23.77 -22.07 -4.03
N GLY A 228 24.47 -22.26 -2.90
CA GLY A 228 25.91 -21.99 -2.79
C GLY A 228 26.26 -20.50 -2.94
N VAL A 229 25.27 -19.63 -2.74
CA VAL A 229 25.33 -18.19 -3.02
C VAL A 229 25.28 -17.43 -1.71
N ALA A 230 26.46 -17.04 -1.23
CA ALA A 230 26.77 -15.68 -0.79
C ALA A 230 27.97 -15.73 0.15
N ARG A 231 29.17 -15.43 -0.38
CA ARG A 231 30.08 -14.61 0.43
C ARG A 231 29.44 -13.22 0.50
N VAL A 232 28.64 -12.99 1.53
CA VAL A 232 28.35 -11.64 2.01
C VAL A 232 29.69 -11.10 2.53
N SER A 233 30.52 -10.59 1.62
CA SER A 233 31.78 -9.96 2.01
C SER A 233 31.46 -8.52 2.41
N ARG A 234 31.63 -8.23 3.68
CA ARG A 234 31.77 -6.86 4.18
C ARG A 234 32.85 -6.19 3.34
N ARG A 235 32.65 -4.96 2.87
CA ARG A 235 33.81 -4.13 2.58
C ARG A 235 34.46 -3.87 3.93
N SER A 236 35.73 -4.23 4.09
CA SER A 236 36.57 -3.53 5.07
C SER A 236 36.46 -2.04 4.78
N PRO A 237 36.42 -1.16 5.81
CA PRO A 237 36.42 0.27 5.58
C PRO A 237 37.57 0.59 4.62
N ALA A 238 37.25 1.22 3.50
CA ALA A 238 38.27 1.64 2.56
C ALA A 238 39.24 2.54 3.32
N THR A 239 40.50 2.11 3.44
CA THR A 239 41.58 3.01 3.82
C THR A 239 41.53 4.18 2.85
N PRO A 240 41.36 5.43 3.32
CA PRO A 240 41.37 6.57 2.41
C PRO A 240 42.72 6.57 1.65
N PRO A 241 42.74 6.91 0.36
CA PRO A 241 44.01 7.05 -0.33
C PRO A 241 44.83 8.12 0.39
N GLU A 242 46.03 7.77 0.81
CA GLU A 242 47.04 8.72 1.26
C GLU A 242 47.21 9.75 0.14
N ARG A 243 46.93 11.01 0.46
CA ARG A 243 47.23 12.12 -0.45
C ARG A 243 48.75 12.22 -0.50
N CYS A 244 49.34 11.96 -1.67
CA CYS A 244 50.65 12.50 -2.01
C CYS A 244 50.54 14.01 -2.25
#